data_AF-A0A962JKG2-F1
#
_entry.id   AF-A0A962JKG2-F1
#
_cell.length_a   1.000
_cell.length_b   1.000
_cell.length_c   1.000
_cell.angle_alpha   90.00
_cell.angle_beta   90.00
_cell.angle_gamma   90.00
#
_symmetry.space_group_name_H-M   'P 1'
#
loop_
_entity.id
_entity.type
_entity.pdbx_description
1 polymer ?
#
loop_
_entity_poly.entity_id
_entity_poly.type
_entity_poly.pdbx_seq_one_letter_code
_entity_poly.pdbx_strand_id
1 'polypeptide(L)'
;MIASSVMSVEQANAANAMTTVPAATTSTVGAFTILWTGSRLQVKNGTRVIWESVTNESFVRAGTHSLDAHELRGSFDVKENINSQCTDQSITSFTQSGTEVVFKGRLTGNAACTTNYTLSFTQPLTGHLRYKLSFDNASVNYSELAYSSSSSERFHGFGEQFSILDLKGKVVPVLSEEGGVGRGHQPISGAVNLGSAGAAGNELTTYYAVPQYITNTNKSLFLENTQYSVFDLSDANRVRVRLFSNQMTGRILLGNSMLELIQRFTDYTGRMRPLPD
;
A
#
# COMPACT_ATOMS: atom_id res chain seq x y z
N MET A 1 -28.29 4.98 -3.32
CA MET A 1 -27.90 5.42 -1.96
C MET A 1 -26.59 4.75 -1.65
N ILE A 2 -25.50 5.51 -1.69
CA ILE A 2 -24.18 5.01 -1.35
C ILE A 2 -24.20 4.77 0.16
N ALA A 3 -24.05 3.52 0.57
CA ALA A 3 -23.76 3.23 1.95
C ALA A 3 -22.38 3.81 2.25
N SER A 4 -22.34 5.04 2.79
CA SER A 4 -21.22 5.44 3.63
C SER A 4 -21.12 4.37 4.71
N SER A 5 -20.11 3.50 4.60
CA SER A 5 -19.69 2.68 5.73
C SER A 5 -19.17 3.66 6.76
N VAL A 6 -20.08 4.12 7.62
CA VAL A 6 -19.75 4.84 8.84
C VAL A 6 -18.81 3.90 9.58
N MET A 7 -17.54 4.28 9.66
CA MET A 7 -16.56 3.65 10.54
C MET A 7 -17.22 3.56 11.92
N SER A 8 -17.62 2.35 12.30
CA SER A 8 -18.23 2.09 13.60
C SER A 8 -17.20 2.40 14.67
N VAL A 9 -17.48 3.47 15.43
CA VAL A 9 -17.24 3.85 16.86
C VAL A 9 -16.21 3.06 17.74
N GLU A 10 -15.57 1.98 17.29
CA GLU A 10 -14.48 1.27 17.98
C GLU A 10 -13.07 1.86 17.74
N GLN A 11 -12.94 2.92 16.92
CA GLN A 11 -11.69 3.66 16.72
C GLN A 11 -11.17 4.39 17.98
N ALA A 12 -11.89 4.35 19.10
CA ALA A 12 -11.63 5.18 20.27
C ALA A 12 -10.37 4.82 21.09
N ASN A 13 -9.57 3.80 20.73
CA ASN A 13 -8.34 3.44 21.47
C ASN A 13 -7.14 3.03 20.59
N ALA A 14 -7.06 3.48 19.34
CA ALA A 14 -5.87 3.31 18.50
C ALA A 14 -4.99 4.57 18.57
N ALA A 15 -3.94 4.57 19.41
CA ALA A 15 -3.03 5.71 19.51
C ALA A 15 -2.20 5.89 18.22
N ASN A 16 -2.07 4.83 17.42
CA ASN A 16 -1.26 4.80 16.19
C ASN A 16 0.20 5.19 16.47
N ALA A 17 0.68 4.88 17.67
CA ALA A 17 1.85 5.51 18.24
C ALA A 17 3.09 4.64 18.12
N MET A 18 4.23 5.30 17.88
CA MET A 18 5.53 4.72 18.19
C MET A 18 5.71 4.69 19.71
N THR A 19 5.98 3.52 20.29
CA THR A 19 6.07 3.33 21.75
C THR A 19 7.52 3.25 22.23
N THR A 20 8.15 2.08 22.09
CA THR A 20 9.58 1.87 22.40
C THR A 20 10.37 1.79 21.12
N VAL A 21 11.36 2.68 20.96
CA VAL A 21 12.16 2.79 19.74
C VAL A 21 13.65 2.88 20.06
N PRO A 22 14.54 2.38 19.18
CA PRO A 22 15.98 2.54 19.37
C PRO A 22 16.41 3.98 19.05
N ALA A 23 17.63 4.31 19.46
CA ALA A 23 18.31 5.51 18.98
C ALA A 23 18.41 5.54 17.44
N ALA A 24 18.63 6.72 16.88
CA ALA A 24 18.82 6.88 15.45
C ALA A 24 19.93 5.96 14.93
N THR A 25 19.66 5.28 13.82
CA THR A 25 20.56 4.29 13.23
C THR A 25 20.36 4.22 11.73
N THR A 26 21.41 3.82 11.01
CA THR A 26 21.44 3.82 9.56
C THR A 26 22.14 2.58 9.03
N SER A 27 21.73 2.13 7.85
CA SER A 27 22.35 1.03 7.13
C SER A 27 22.19 1.23 5.63
N THR A 28 22.96 0.47 4.86
CA THR A 28 22.95 0.59 3.40
C THR A 28 22.62 -0.74 2.75
N VAL A 29 21.78 -0.67 1.71
CA VAL A 29 21.41 -1.81 0.88
C VAL A 29 21.62 -1.36 -0.56
N GLY A 30 22.79 -1.71 -1.11
CA GLY A 30 23.29 -1.21 -2.39
C GLY A 30 23.25 0.32 -2.50
N ALA A 31 22.41 0.86 -3.37
CA ALA A 31 22.30 2.32 -3.60
C ALA A 31 21.39 3.04 -2.58
N PHE A 32 20.73 2.29 -1.70
CA PHE A 32 19.76 2.82 -0.74
C PHE A 32 20.38 2.98 0.64
N THR A 33 20.08 4.10 1.29
CA THR A 33 20.29 4.29 2.72
C THR A 33 18.97 4.13 3.44
N ILE A 34 18.92 3.21 4.40
CA ILE A 34 17.77 2.99 5.28
C ILE A 34 18.11 3.62 6.62
N LEU A 35 17.42 4.69 6.97
CA LEU A 35 17.68 5.53 8.12
C LEU A 35 16.48 5.52 9.06
N TRP A 36 16.68 5.04 10.28
CA TRP A 36 15.79 5.32 11.39
C TRP A 36 16.27 6.58 12.12
N THR A 37 15.44 7.62 12.23
CA THR A 37 15.83 8.90 12.83
C THR A 37 15.63 8.97 14.35
N GLY A 38 15.11 7.90 14.97
CA GLY A 38 14.55 7.95 16.32
C GLY A 38 13.04 8.24 16.36
N SER A 39 12.45 8.68 15.24
CA SER A 39 11.03 9.05 15.16
C SER A 39 10.35 8.69 13.84
N ARG A 40 11.11 8.49 12.75
CA ARG A 40 10.61 8.04 11.46
C ARG A 40 11.64 7.17 10.74
N LEU A 41 11.15 6.31 9.87
CA LEU A 41 11.94 5.53 8.94
C LEU A 41 12.02 6.26 7.60
N GLN A 42 13.22 6.39 7.05
CA GLN A 42 13.48 6.98 5.73
C GLN A 42 14.24 6.00 4.85
N VAL A 43 13.85 5.93 3.59
CA VAL A 43 14.63 5.32 2.51
C VAL A 43 15.15 6.45 1.62
N LYS A 44 16.47 6.48 1.41
CA LYS A 44 17.15 7.56 0.70
C LYS A 44 18.05 7.03 -0.41
N ASN A 45 18.34 7.89 -1.38
CA ASN A 45 19.49 7.76 -2.27
C ASN A 45 20.26 9.09 -2.24
N GLY A 46 21.49 9.05 -1.72
CA GLY A 46 22.23 10.27 -1.37
C GLY A 46 21.45 11.13 -0.35
N THR A 47 21.20 12.39 -0.70
CA THR A 47 20.43 13.32 0.15
C THR A 47 18.91 13.19 -0.03
N ARG A 48 18.46 12.60 -1.15
CA ARG A 48 17.05 12.53 -1.53
C ARG A 48 16.31 11.44 -0.77
N VAL A 49 15.20 11.80 -0.12
CA VAL A 49 14.25 10.85 0.48
C VAL A 49 13.27 10.40 -0.60
N ILE A 50 13.15 9.09 -0.80
CA ILE A 50 12.25 8.49 -1.81
C ILE A 50 11.07 7.75 -1.19
N TRP A 51 11.15 7.47 0.11
CA TRP A 51 10.05 6.97 0.94
C TRP A 51 10.33 7.35 2.39
N GLU A 52 9.33 7.77 3.15
CA GLU A 52 9.49 7.96 4.60
C GLU A 52 8.17 7.78 5.36
N SER A 53 8.25 7.16 6.54
CA SER A 53 7.13 7.06 7.45
C SER A 53 6.70 8.43 7.98
N VAL A 54 5.48 8.50 8.50
CA VAL A 54 5.03 9.67 9.28
C VAL A 54 5.82 9.73 10.60
N THR A 55 6.15 10.93 11.05
CA THR A 55 6.91 11.16 12.28
C THR A 55 6.09 10.76 13.51
N ASN A 56 6.68 9.94 14.39
CA ASN A 56 6.08 9.45 15.65
C ASN A 56 4.79 8.63 15.48
N GLU A 57 4.43 8.23 14.26
CA GLU A 57 3.32 7.33 13.98
C GLU A 57 3.82 5.94 13.59
N SER A 58 3.06 4.91 13.96
CA SER A 58 3.29 3.54 13.50
C SER A 58 3.20 3.47 11.98
N PHE A 59 4.26 2.97 11.34
CA PHE A 59 4.32 2.72 9.91
C PHE A 59 4.00 1.28 9.54
N VAL A 60 4.01 0.36 10.50
CA VAL A 60 3.51 -1.01 10.34
C VAL A 60 2.27 -1.17 11.20
N ARG A 61 1.22 -1.74 10.62
CA ARG A 61 0.06 -2.24 11.37
C ARG A 61 -0.31 -3.63 10.87
N ALA A 62 -1.00 -4.38 11.71
CA ALA A 62 -1.43 -5.73 11.42
C ALA A 62 -2.78 -6.00 12.06
N GLY A 63 -3.42 -7.10 11.72
CA GLY A 63 -4.71 -7.40 12.32
C GLY A 63 -5.33 -8.68 11.79
N THR A 64 -6.60 -8.84 12.12
CA THR A 64 -7.44 -9.88 11.56
C THR A 64 -8.60 -9.28 10.80
N HIS A 65 -9.02 -9.92 9.71
CA HIS A 65 -10.15 -9.52 8.89
C HIS A 65 -11.03 -10.73 8.54
N SER A 66 -12.27 -10.43 8.18
CA SER A 66 -13.21 -11.33 7.51
C SER A 66 -13.68 -10.65 6.23
N LEU A 67 -12.92 -10.84 5.14
CA LEU A 67 -13.26 -10.24 3.85
C LEU A 67 -14.50 -10.94 3.29
N ASP A 68 -15.53 -10.17 2.96
CA ASP A 68 -16.73 -10.67 2.30
C ASP A 68 -16.78 -10.11 0.88
N ALA A 69 -16.73 -10.98 -0.13
CA ALA A 69 -16.69 -10.59 -1.53
C ALA A 69 -17.76 -11.35 -2.31
N HIS A 70 -18.73 -10.62 -2.86
CA HIS A 70 -19.80 -11.16 -3.68
C HIS A 70 -19.50 -10.90 -5.14
N GLU A 71 -19.43 -11.96 -5.94
CA GLU A 71 -19.20 -11.87 -7.38
C GLU A 71 -20.53 -11.99 -8.14
N LEU A 72 -20.69 -11.18 -9.18
CA LEU A 72 -21.78 -11.30 -10.12
C LEU A 72 -21.33 -10.94 -11.54
N ARG A 73 -21.10 -11.97 -12.37
CA ARG A 73 -20.69 -11.86 -13.78
C ARG A 73 -19.42 -11.04 -13.98
N GLY A 74 -18.45 -11.21 -13.10
CA GLY A 74 -17.15 -10.53 -13.11
C GLY A 74 -17.13 -9.17 -12.41
N SER A 75 -18.26 -8.68 -11.90
CA SER A 75 -18.31 -7.52 -10.98
C SER A 75 -18.25 -7.99 -9.53
N PHE A 76 -17.57 -7.23 -8.66
CA PHE A 76 -17.43 -7.60 -7.24
C PHE A 76 -17.98 -6.52 -6.30
N ASP A 77 -18.72 -6.94 -5.26
CA ASP A 77 -19.01 -6.12 -4.08
C ASP A 77 -18.15 -6.64 -2.92
N VAL A 78 -17.15 -5.85 -2.51
CA VAL A 78 -16.17 -6.24 -1.49
C VAL A 78 -16.40 -5.44 -0.21
N LYS A 79 -16.63 -6.15 0.90
CA LYS A 79 -16.76 -5.59 2.25
C LYS A 79 -15.55 -5.98 3.10
N GLU A 80 -14.82 -4.94 3.48
CA GLU A 80 -13.57 -5.03 4.23
C GLU A 80 -13.83 -5.05 5.74
N ASN A 81 -14.36 -6.16 6.27
CA ASN A 81 -14.60 -6.26 7.71
C ASN A 81 -13.28 -6.54 8.44
N ILE A 82 -12.72 -5.51 9.10
CA ILE A 82 -11.53 -5.65 9.93
C ILE A 82 -11.98 -5.97 11.36
N ASN A 83 -11.62 -7.16 11.85
CA ASN A 83 -12.07 -7.66 13.15
C ASN A 83 -11.18 -7.19 14.30
N SER A 84 -9.88 -7.00 14.06
CA SER A 84 -8.93 -6.49 15.04
C SER A 84 -7.75 -5.80 14.38
N GLN A 85 -7.16 -4.80 15.06
CA GLN A 85 -5.97 -4.09 14.57
C GLN A 85 -4.95 -3.82 15.68
N CYS A 86 -3.70 -4.10 15.36
CA CYS A 86 -2.52 -3.77 16.13
C CYS A 86 -1.97 -2.46 15.54
N THR A 87 -2.19 -1.34 16.22
CA THR A 87 -1.94 0.02 15.70
C THR A 87 -0.73 0.71 16.28
N ASP A 88 -0.26 0.29 17.45
CA ASP A 88 0.92 0.84 18.11
C ASP A 88 2.13 -0.02 17.82
N GLN A 89 3.26 0.62 17.57
CA GLN A 89 4.47 -0.04 17.08
C GLN A 89 5.65 0.24 18.00
N SER A 90 6.38 -0.80 18.36
CA SER A 90 7.73 -0.71 18.89
C SER A 90 8.75 -1.20 17.87
N ILE A 91 9.99 -0.75 18.01
CA ILE A 91 11.14 -1.29 17.27
C ILE A 91 12.09 -1.82 18.34
N THR A 92 12.34 -3.13 18.31
CA THR A 92 13.23 -3.81 19.26
C THR A 92 14.60 -4.07 18.67
N SER A 93 14.71 -4.11 17.34
CA SER A 93 15.96 -4.38 16.65
C SER A 93 16.02 -3.69 15.29
N PHE A 94 17.20 -3.18 14.98
CA PHE A 94 17.61 -2.73 13.65
C PHE A 94 19.01 -3.29 13.43
N THR A 95 19.14 -4.24 12.51
CA THR A 95 20.43 -4.88 12.24
C THR A 95 20.65 -5.05 10.75
N GLN A 96 21.91 -5.07 10.34
CA GLN A 96 22.31 -5.44 9.00
C GLN A 96 23.06 -6.78 9.05
N SER A 97 22.65 -7.73 8.21
CA SER A 97 23.31 -9.01 8.01
C SER A 97 23.65 -9.16 6.54
N GLY A 98 24.93 -9.00 6.20
CA GLY A 98 25.36 -8.95 4.80
C GLY A 98 24.66 -7.84 4.03
N THR A 99 23.88 -8.22 3.02
CA THR A 99 23.13 -7.30 2.13
C THR A 99 21.67 -7.08 2.55
N GLU A 100 21.25 -7.64 3.68
CA GLU A 100 19.89 -7.50 4.20
C GLU A 100 19.89 -6.62 5.46
N VAL A 101 18.98 -5.64 5.50
CA VAL A 101 18.68 -4.86 6.70
C VAL A 101 17.37 -5.36 7.28
N VAL A 102 17.32 -5.64 8.58
CA VAL A 102 16.18 -6.23 9.26
C VAL A 102 15.76 -5.35 10.43
N PHE A 103 14.49 -4.96 10.42
CA PHE A 103 13.78 -4.41 11.56
C PHE A 103 12.98 -5.53 12.21
N LYS A 104 13.03 -5.57 13.54
CA LYS A 104 12.11 -6.35 14.35
C LYS A 104 11.46 -5.45 15.37
N GLY A 105 10.24 -5.79 15.73
CA GLY A 105 9.51 -5.07 16.74
C GLY A 105 8.23 -5.78 17.10
N ARG A 106 7.41 -5.10 17.92
CA ARG A 106 6.13 -5.60 18.36
C ARG A 106 5.04 -4.62 17.95
N LEU A 107 3.90 -5.16 17.56
CA LEU A 107 2.67 -4.40 17.40
C LEU A 107 1.71 -4.74 18.54
N THR A 108 1.01 -3.72 18.99
CA THR A 108 -0.05 -3.80 20.02
C THR A 108 -1.24 -2.95 19.60
N GLY A 109 -2.43 -3.21 20.13
CA GLY A 109 -3.62 -2.40 19.83
C GLY A 109 -4.79 -2.72 20.75
N ASN A 110 -5.98 -2.25 20.40
CA ASN A 110 -7.20 -2.59 21.13
C ASN A 110 -7.56 -4.08 20.94
N ALA A 111 -8.38 -4.63 21.85
CA ALA A 111 -8.88 -6.01 21.79
C ALA A 111 -7.80 -7.12 21.67
N ALA A 112 -6.77 -7.07 22.52
CA ALA A 112 -5.72 -8.10 22.62
C ALA A 112 -4.93 -8.37 21.32
N CYS A 113 -4.97 -7.46 20.33
CA CYS A 113 -4.13 -7.60 19.15
C CYS A 113 -2.67 -7.42 19.55
N THR A 114 -1.89 -8.49 19.43
CA THR A 114 -0.45 -8.44 19.61
C THR A 114 0.27 -9.40 18.69
N THR A 115 1.36 -8.94 18.09
CA THR A 115 2.19 -9.74 17.18
C THR A 115 3.59 -9.15 17.11
N ASN A 116 4.62 -9.98 16.95
CA ASN A 116 5.92 -9.46 16.53
C ASN A 116 5.94 -9.36 15.00
N TYR A 117 6.61 -8.34 14.49
CA TYR A 117 6.82 -8.18 13.07
C TYR A 117 8.31 -8.25 12.74
N THR A 118 8.59 -8.71 11.53
CA THR A 118 9.88 -8.57 10.87
C THR A 118 9.66 -7.80 9.58
N LEU A 119 10.38 -6.70 9.41
CA LEU A 119 10.43 -5.91 8.18
C LEU A 119 11.87 -5.96 7.67
N SER A 120 12.11 -6.65 6.57
CA SER A 120 13.45 -6.73 5.98
C SER A 120 13.55 -6.02 4.64
N PHE A 121 14.76 -5.59 4.30
CA PHE A 121 15.08 -4.85 3.09
C PHE A 121 16.27 -5.48 2.38
N THR A 122 16.12 -5.71 1.07
CA THR A 122 17.18 -6.22 0.17
C THR A 122 17.12 -5.47 -1.15
N GLN A 123 18.20 -5.49 -1.93
CA GLN A 123 18.20 -4.94 -3.29
C GLN A 123 18.42 -6.07 -4.30
N PRO A 124 17.35 -6.73 -4.78
CA PRO A 124 17.48 -7.81 -5.75
C PRO A 124 17.92 -7.35 -7.14
N LEU A 125 17.68 -6.07 -7.50
CA LEU A 125 18.03 -5.48 -8.78
C LEU A 125 18.49 -4.02 -8.59
N THR A 126 19.31 -3.50 -9.52
CA THR A 126 19.74 -2.10 -9.51
C THR A 126 18.54 -1.15 -9.46
N GLY A 127 18.42 -0.34 -8.41
CA GLY A 127 17.33 0.61 -8.24
C GLY A 127 16.02 0.01 -7.70
N HIS A 128 16.02 -1.24 -7.23
CA HIS A 128 14.86 -1.87 -6.61
C HIS A 128 15.14 -2.19 -5.13
N LEU A 129 14.64 -1.39 -4.21
CA LEU A 129 14.66 -1.77 -2.79
C LEU A 129 13.43 -2.62 -2.49
N ARG A 130 13.60 -3.94 -2.36
CA ARG A 130 12.54 -4.85 -1.96
C ARG A 130 12.41 -4.82 -0.44
N TYR A 131 11.19 -4.68 0.04
CA TYR A 131 10.85 -4.89 1.44
C TYR A 131 9.97 -6.13 1.60
N LYS A 132 10.13 -6.82 2.74
CA LYS A 132 9.26 -7.92 3.15
C LYS A 132 8.83 -7.70 4.60
N LEU A 133 7.53 -7.59 4.80
CA LEU A 133 6.89 -7.47 6.10
C LEU A 133 6.15 -8.77 6.42
N SER A 134 6.41 -9.35 7.58
CA SER A 134 5.78 -10.58 8.06
C SER A 134 5.57 -10.56 9.58
N PHE A 135 4.67 -11.41 10.06
CA PHE A 135 4.26 -11.50 11.46
C PHE A 135 4.43 -12.91 12.00
N ASP A 136 4.68 -13.06 13.30
CA ASP A 136 4.81 -14.38 13.94
C ASP A 136 3.48 -14.92 14.50
N ASN A 137 2.50 -14.06 14.74
CA ASN A 137 1.15 -14.48 15.11
C ASN A 137 0.41 -15.01 13.87
N ALA A 138 0.14 -16.31 13.86
CA ALA A 138 -0.52 -17.03 12.76
C ALA A 138 -1.96 -16.57 12.48
N SER A 139 -2.63 -15.93 13.45
CA SER A 139 -3.99 -15.39 13.25
C SER A 139 -4.01 -14.12 12.42
N VAL A 140 -2.88 -13.41 12.32
CA VAL A 140 -2.79 -12.21 11.49
C VAL A 140 -3.05 -12.60 10.04
N ASN A 141 -4.01 -11.95 9.41
CA ASN A 141 -4.29 -12.06 7.98
C ASN A 141 -4.46 -10.69 7.31
N TYR A 142 -4.24 -9.60 8.03
CA TYR A 142 -4.25 -8.22 7.53
C TYR A 142 -2.91 -7.53 7.84
N SER A 143 -2.38 -6.79 6.86
CA SER A 143 -1.17 -5.99 7.02
C SER A 143 -1.32 -4.61 6.39
N GLU A 144 -0.69 -3.61 6.99
CA GLU A 144 -0.75 -2.23 6.52
C GLU A 144 0.61 -1.55 6.66
N LEU A 145 1.00 -0.82 5.62
CA LEU A 145 2.15 0.07 5.60
C LEU A 145 1.66 1.51 5.48
N ALA A 146 2.01 2.35 6.46
CA ALA A 146 1.64 3.76 6.49
C ALA A 146 2.86 4.66 6.31
N TYR A 147 2.77 5.67 5.43
CA TYR A 147 3.87 6.58 5.15
C TYR A 147 3.39 7.97 4.77
N SER A 148 4.32 8.92 4.84
CA SER A 148 4.01 10.31 4.55
C SER A 148 3.82 10.57 3.04
N SER A 149 2.96 11.52 2.74
CA SER A 149 2.84 12.17 1.43
C SER A 149 2.61 13.66 1.63
N SER A 150 2.47 14.42 0.55
CA SER A 150 2.05 15.82 0.62
C SER A 150 0.72 16.04 -0.09
N SER A 151 -0.01 17.09 0.29
CA SER A 151 -1.28 17.47 -0.35
C SER A 151 -1.14 17.78 -1.84
N SER A 152 0.06 18.20 -2.26
CA SER A 152 0.42 18.46 -3.67
C SER A 152 0.99 17.25 -4.41
N GLU A 153 1.16 16.11 -3.72
CA GLU A 153 1.63 14.87 -4.36
C GLU A 153 0.49 14.26 -5.17
N ARG A 154 0.75 14.01 -6.45
CA ARG A 154 -0.17 13.41 -7.40
C ARG A 154 0.23 11.98 -7.64
N PHE A 155 -0.75 11.07 -7.65
CA PHE A 155 -0.52 9.64 -7.79
C PHE A 155 -1.09 9.14 -9.11
N HIS A 156 -0.25 8.45 -9.88
CA HIS A 156 -0.59 7.88 -11.19
C HIS A 156 -0.26 6.39 -11.22
N GLY A 157 -0.91 5.63 -12.10
CA GLY A 157 -0.69 4.20 -12.24
C GLY A 157 -1.94 3.41 -11.85
N PHE A 158 -1.75 2.43 -10.98
CA PHE A 158 -2.76 1.45 -10.57
C PHE A 158 -3.30 0.58 -11.71
N GLY A 159 -2.46 0.38 -12.74
CA GLY A 159 -2.83 -0.31 -13.97
C GLY A 159 -3.54 0.63 -14.95
N GLU A 160 -4.62 0.15 -15.57
CA GLU A 160 -5.43 0.95 -16.50
C GLU A 160 -6.58 1.64 -15.77
N GLN A 161 -6.58 2.98 -15.73
CA GLN A 161 -7.60 3.79 -15.08
C GLN A 161 -8.32 4.65 -16.14
N PHE A 162 -9.64 4.52 -16.26
CA PHE A 162 -10.39 5.14 -17.37
C PHE A 162 -10.99 6.53 -17.04
N SER A 163 -11.24 6.84 -15.75
CA SER A 163 -11.89 8.12 -15.37
C SER A 163 -10.93 9.18 -14.85
N ILE A 164 -9.90 8.77 -14.09
CA ILE A 164 -9.09 9.69 -13.30
C ILE A 164 -7.62 9.33 -13.45
N LEU A 165 -6.80 10.33 -13.79
CA LEU A 165 -5.35 10.17 -13.89
C LEU A 165 -4.64 10.45 -12.55
N ASP A 166 -5.06 11.48 -11.81
CA ASP A 166 -4.51 11.81 -10.48
C ASP A 166 -5.40 11.24 -9.38
N LEU A 167 -4.88 10.23 -8.69
CA LEU A 167 -5.61 9.45 -7.70
C LEU A 167 -5.41 9.96 -6.27
N LYS A 168 -4.73 11.10 -6.07
CA LYS A 168 -4.72 11.76 -4.76
C LYS A 168 -6.16 12.06 -4.32
N GLY A 169 -6.48 11.79 -3.06
CA GLY A 169 -7.84 11.94 -2.53
C GLY A 169 -8.72 10.69 -2.71
N LYS A 170 -8.22 9.61 -3.33
CA LYS A 170 -8.98 8.38 -3.59
C LYS A 170 -8.55 7.22 -2.69
N VAL A 171 -9.46 6.27 -2.50
CA VAL A 171 -9.16 4.96 -1.92
C VAL A 171 -9.18 3.97 -3.07
N VAL A 172 -8.00 3.49 -3.48
CA VAL A 172 -7.83 2.73 -4.73
C VAL A 172 -7.74 1.23 -4.44
N PRO A 173 -8.82 0.46 -4.67
CA PRO A 173 -8.75 -0.99 -4.60
C PRO A 173 -7.96 -1.53 -5.79
N VAL A 174 -7.14 -2.53 -5.54
CA VAL A 174 -6.43 -3.29 -6.57
C VAL A 174 -7.15 -4.62 -6.73
N LEU A 175 -8.14 -4.62 -7.61
CA LEU A 175 -8.97 -5.75 -7.97
C LEU A 175 -9.29 -5.66 -9.46
N SER A 176 -8.95 -6.71 -10.21
CA SER A 176 -9.41 -6.83 -11.59
C SER A 176 -10.85 -7.29 -11.60
N GLU A 177 -11.72 -6.50 -12.23
CA GLU A 177 -13.13 -6.77 -12.36
C GLU A 177 -13.68 -6.15 -13.65
N GLU A 178 -14.96 -6.41 -13.95
CA GLU A 178 -15.63 -5.75 -15.07
C GLU A 178 -15.49 -4.22 -14.96
N GLY A 179 -15.08 -3.57 -16.05
CA GLY A 179 -14.79 -2.13 -16.08
C GLY A 179 -15.99 -1.24 -15.77
N GLY A 180 -17.21 -1.79 -15.86
CA GLY A 180 -18.46 -1.15 -15.48
C GLY A 180 -19.11 -0.35 -16.62
N VAL A 181 -20.44 -0.47 -16.77
CA VAL A 181 -21.20 0.32 -17.76
C VAL A 181 -21.67 1.64 -17.14
N GLY A 182 -21.10 2.75 -17.60
CA GLY A 182 -21.38 4.09 -17.07
C GLY A 182 -20.48 4.49 -15.90
N ARG A 183 -19.82 3.54 -15.21
CA ARG A 183 -18.70 3.77 -14.27
C ARG A 183 -18.99 4.79 -13.17
N GLY A 184 -20.20 4.74 -12.63
CA GLY A 184 -20.68 5.66 -11.59
C GLY A 184 -21.37 6.92 -12.11
N HIS A 185 -21.30 7.25 -13.40
CA HIS A 185 -22.00 8.40 -13.97
C HIS A 185 -23.51 8.16 -14.04
N GLN A 186 -24.28 9.06 -13.42
CA GLN A 186 -25.74 9.05 -13.45
C GLN A 186 -26.27 9.86 -14.64
N PRO A 187 -27.42 9.47 -15.25
CA PRO A 187 -28.34 8.40 -14.82
C PRO A 187 -27.98 7.00 -15.36
N ILE A 188 -26.96 6.89 -16.22
CA ILE A 188 -26.60 5.64 -16.93
C ILE A 188 -26.37 4.50 -15.94
N SER A 189 -25.54 4.75 -14.92
CA SER A 189 -25.18 3.74 -13.91
C SER A 189 -26.39 3.28 -13.10
N GLY A 190 -27.35 4.18 -12.83
CA GLY A 190 -28.60 3.83 -12.15
C GLY A 190 -29.48 2.91 -13.00
N ALA A 191 -29.63 3.20 -14.29
CA ALA A 191 -30.40 2.37 -15.22
C ALA A 191 -29.77 0.98 -15.41
N VAL A 192 -28.44 0.91 -15.54
CA VAL A 192 -27.69 -0.36 -15.64
C VAL A 192 -27.90 -1.20 -14.39
N ASN A 193 -27.71 -0.62 -13.20
CA ASN A 193 -27.85 -1.36 -11.95
C ASN A 193 -29.29 -1.83 -11.68
N LEU A 194 -30.31 -1.18 -12.25
CA LEU A 194 -31.70 -1.63 -12.17
C LEU A 194 -31.93 -2.93 -12.95
N GLY A 195 -31.26 -3.10 -14.10
CA GLY A 195 -31.35 -4.32 -14.92
C GLY A 195 -30.32 -5.39 -14.56
N SER A 196 -29.18 -5.00 -13.99
CA SER A 196 -28.08 -5.88 -13.57
C SER A 196 -27.29 -5.22 -12.45
N ALA A 197 -27.61 -5.54 -11.19
CA ALA A 197 -26.96 -4.96 -10.02
C ALA A 197 -25.42 -5.13 -10.07
N GLY A 198 -24.67 -4.08 -9.76
CA GLY A 198 -23.19 -4.09 -9.75
C GLY A 198 -22.53 -3.84 -11.12
N ALA A 199 -23.23 -4.12 -12.23
CA ALA A 199 -22.66 -4.04 -13.57
C ALA A 199 -22.28 -2.62 -14.01
N ALA A 200 -22.73 -1.58 -13.30
CA ALA A 200 -22.33 -0.22 -13.60
C ALA A 200 -20.89 0.10 -13.20
N GLY A 201 -20.32 -0.62 -12.23
CA GLY A 201 -19.03 -0.30 -11.64
C GLY A 201 -18.96 1.09 -11.01
N ASN A 202 -17.75 1.64 -10.91
CA ASN A 202 -17.46 2.96 -10.36
C ASN A 202 -16.24 3.60 -11.07
N GLU A 203 -15.81 4.78 -10.63
CA GLU A 203 -14.74 5.53 -11.31
C GLU A 203 -13.38 4.78 -11.33
N LEU A 204 -13.18 3.80 -10.43
CA LEU A 204 -11.95 3.02 -10.25
C LEU A 204 -12.06 1.57 -10.75
N THR A 205 -13.24 1.11 -11.21
CA THR A 205 -13.39 -0.26 -11.72
C THR A 205 -12.59 -0.43 -13.01
N THR A 206 -11.82 -1.53 -13.08
CA THR A 206 -10.92 -1.80 -14.19
C THR A 206 -10.66 -3.29 -14.36
N TYR A 207 -10.48 -3.71 -15.61
CA TYR A 207 -10.04 -5.06 -15.95
C TYR A 207 -8.56 -5.30 -15.60
N TYR A 208 -7.77 -4.23 -15.54
CA TYR A 208 -6.32 -4.33 -15.41
C TYR A 208 -5.81 -3.51 -14.23
N ALA A 209 -6.09 -4.00 -13.01
CA ALA A 209 -5.56 -3.42 -11.78
C ALA A 209 -4.12 -3.90 -11.54
N VAL A 210 -3.23 -2.98 -11.21
CA VAL A 210 -1.83 -3.27 -10.86
C VAL A 210 -1.49 -2.54 -9.56
N PRO A 211 -0.93 -3.18 -8.52
CA PRO A 211 -0.63 -2.51 -7.24
C PRO A 211 0.66 -1.68 -7.33
N GLN A 212 0.71 -0.73 -8.25
CA GLN A 212 1.86 0.12 -8.53
C GLN A 212 1.43 1.57 -8.71
N TYR A 213 2.23 2.51 -8.21
CA TYR A 213 2.05 3.92 -8.54
C TYR A 213 3.38 4.61 -8.87
N ILE A 214 3.28 5.76 -9.53
CA ILE A 214 4.34 6.75 -9.71
C ILE A 214 3.78 8.11 -9.31
N THR A 215 4.58 8.96 -8.68
CA THR A 215 4.17 10.31 -8.30
C THR A 215 4.88 11.41 -9.07
N ASN A 216 4.30 12.61 -9.08
CA ASN A 216 4.93 13.83 -9.62
C ASN A 216 6.22 14.23 -8.89
N THR A 217 6.55 13.62 -7.75
CA THR A 217 7.81 13.84 -7.02
C THR A 217 8.84 12.71 -7.25
N ASN A 218 8.64 11.93 -8.31
CA ASN A 218 9.48 10.81 -8.73
C ASN A 218 9.61 9.72 -7.65
N LYS A 219 8.55 9.46 -6.89
CA LYS A 219 8.46 8.28 -6.00
C LYS A 219 7.67 7.19 -6.71
N SER A 220 8.03 5.94 -6.47
CA SER A 220 7.25 4.80 -6.94
C SER A 220 7.40 3.63 -5.97
N LEU A 221 6.27 2.99 -5.70
CA LEU A 221 6.17 1.76 -4.92
C LEU A 221 5.23 0.80 -5.65
N PHE A 222 5.52 -0.49 -5.57
CA PHE A 222 4.58 -1.52 -5.97
C PHE A 222 4.59 -2.72 -5.02
N LEU A 223 3.49 -3.49 -4.99
CA LEU A 223 3.44 -4.79 -4.31
C LEU A 223 3.74 -5.93 -5.29
N GLU A 224 4.54 -6.90 -4.85
CA GLU A 224 4.69 -8.19 -5.55
C GLU A 224 3.50 -9.13 -5.27
N ASN A 225 2.72 -8.82 -4.23
CA ASN A 225 1.53 -9.57 -3.83
C ASN A 225 0.42 -9.54 -4.89
N THR A 226 -0.35 -10.62 -4.95
CA THR A 226 -1.58 -10.73 -5.76
C THR A 226 -2.85 -10.75 -4.91
N GLN A 227 -2.74 -10.82 -3.58
CA GLN A 227 -3.89 -10.70 -2.69
C GLN A 227 -4.53 -9.31 -2.83
N TYR A 228 -5.83 -9.24 -2.54
CA TYR A 228 -6.57 -7.97 -2.53
C TYR A 228 -5.83 -6.94 -1.69
N SER A 229 -5.58 -5.78 -2.30
CA SER A 229 -4.88 -4.67 -1.67
C SER A 229 -5.58 -3.37 -1.97
N VAL A 230 -5.40 -2.39 -1.09
CA VAL A 230 -6.00 -1.07 -1.23
C VAL A 230 -4.99 -0.02 -0.88
N PHE A 231 -4.82 0.94 -1.77
CA PHE A 231 -3.98 2.11 -1.56
C PHE A 231 -4.89 3.28 -1.20
N ASP A 232 -4.96 3.60 0.08
CA ASP A 232 -5.68 4.76 0.59
C ASP A 232 -4.79 6.00 0.44
N LEU A 233 -5.15 6.83 -0.53
CA LEU A 233 -4.52 8.10 -0.89
C LEU A 233 -5.41 9.29 -0.48
N SER A 234 -6.46 9.05 0.32
CA SER A 234 -7.48 10.05 0.65
C SER A 234 -6.97 11.14 1.60
N ASP A 235 -6.03 10.77 2.48
CA ASP A 235 -5.40 11.69 3.41
C ASP A 235 -4.41 12.62 2.70
N ALA A 236 -4.47 13.90 3.03
CA ALA A 236 -3.62 14.92 2.43
C ALA A 236 -2.12 14.65 2.66
N ASN A 237 -1.73 14.13 3.83
CA ASN A 237 -0.33 14.02 4.25
C ASN A 237 0.13 12.58 4.51
N ARG A 238 -0.73 11.59 4.23
CA ARG A 238 -0.45 10.18 4.51
C ARG A 238 -0.97 9.29 3.39
N VAL A 239 -0.29 8.18 3.19
CA VAL A 239 -0.77 7.05 2.40
C VAL A 239 -0.81 5.83 3.31
N ARG A 240 -1.84 4.99 3.13
CA ARG A 240 -1.90 3.65 3.72
C ARG A 240 -2.04 2.62 2.63
N VAL A 241 -1.11 1.67 2.59
CA VAL A 241 -1.19 0.50 1.74
C VAL A 241 -1.66 -0.66 2.60
N ARG A 242 -2.87 -1.12 2.34
CA ARG A 242 -3.52 -2.22 3.06
C ARG A 242 -3.46 -3.47 2.20
N LEU A 243 -3.09 -4.59 2.79
CA LEU A 243 -3.03 -5.89 2.15
C LEU A 243 -3.77 -6.90 3.01
N PHE A 244 -4.72 -7.59 2.41
CA PHE A 244 -5.50 -8.65 3.06
C PHE A 244 -4.69 -9.97 3.04
N SER A 245 -3.50 -9.89 3.62
CA SER A 245 -2.56 -10.99 3.82
C SER A 245 -1.64 -10.70 5.01
N ASN A 246 -1.04 -11.75 5.57
CA ASN A 246 -0.06 -11.68 6.66
C ASN A 246 1.38 -11.46 6.20
N GLN A 247 1.61 -11.36 4.89
CA GLN A 247 2.92 -11.10 4.33
C GLN A 247 2.83 -10.08 3.20
N MET A 248 3.38 -8.89 3.43
CA MET A 248 3.46 -7.84 2.41
C MET A 248 4.88 -7.80 1.86
N THR A 249 4.99 -8.00 0.56
CA THR A 249 6.22 -7.87 -0.21
C THR A 249 6.03 -6.80 -1.26
N GLY A 250 6.87 -5.78 -1.24
CA GLY A 250 6.83 -4.72 -2.25
C GLY A 250 8.22 -4.20 -2.59
N ARG A 251 8.28 -3.29 -3.55
CA ARG A 251 9.51 -2.61 -3.92
C ARG A 251 9.32 -1.10 -3.97
N ILE A 252 10.29 -0.37 -3.45
CA ILE A 252 10.46 1.06 -3.64
C ILE A 252 11.48 1.24 -4.77
N LEU A 253 11.10 1.98 -5.81
CA LEU A 253 11.94 2.18 -6.99
C LEU A 253 12.74 3.48 -6.88
N LEU A 254 14.02 3.40 -7.24
CA LEU A 254 14.88 4.56 -7.42
C LEU A 254 14.88 5.01 -8.88
N GLY A 255 14.48 6.26 -9.11
CA GLY A 255 14.57 6.93 -10.40
C GLY A 255 14.50 8.44 -10.23
N ASN A 256 15.20 9.18 -11.07
CA ASN A 256 15.26 10.65 -11.06
C ASN A 256 14.21 11.32 -11.95
N SER A 257 13.41 10.52 -12.66
CA SER A 257 12.29 10.96 -13.49
C SER A 257 11.21 9.88 -13.55
N MET A 258 9.99 10.25 -13.97
CA MET A 258 8.93 9.27 -14.25
C MET A 258 9.36 8.23 -15.28
N LEU A 259 10.12 8.63 -16.31
CA LEU A 259 10.64 7.72 -17.34
C LEU A 259 11.55 6.65 -16.73
N GLU A 260 12.50 7.05 -15.87
CA GLU A 260 13.36 6.10 -15.17
C GLU A 260 12.55 5.14 -14.29
N LEU A 261 11.51 5.62 -13.61
CA LEU A 261 10.66 4.77 -12.78
C LEU A 261 9.85 3.76 -13.61
N ILE A 262 9.38 4.15 -14.80
CA ILE A 262 8.76 3.23 -15.77
C ILE A 262 9.79 2.22 -16.28
N GLN A 263 11.00 2.64 -16.59
CA GLN A 263 12.09 1.74 -17.01
C GLN A 263 12.40 0.71 -15.92
N ARG A 264 12.50 1.14 -14.65
CA ARG A 264 12.68 0.25 -13.50
C ARG A 264 11.51 -0.69 -13.32
N PHE A 265 10.28 -0.20 -13.40
CA PHE A 265 9.13 -1.07 -13.26
C PHE A 265 9.09 -2.14 -14.36
N THR A 266 9.44 -1.78 -15.60
CA THR A 266 9.55 -2.73 -16.72
C THR A 266 10.78 -3.62 -16.68
N ASP A 267 11.84 -3.28 -15.93
CA ASP A 267 12.92 -4.24 -15.61
C ASP A 267 12.38 -5.41 -14.77
N TYR A 268 11.30 -5.19 -14.01
CA TYR A 268 10.61 -6.23 -13.24
C TYR A 268 9.49 -6.92 -14.02
N THR A 269 8.60 -6.16 -14.68
CA THR A 269 7.41 -6.72 -15.35
C THR A 269 7.66 -7.22 -16.77
N GLY A 270 8.79 -6.84 -17.38
CA GLY A 270 9.10 -7.10 -18.78
C GLY A 270 8.75 -5.91 -19.70
N ARG A 271 9.30 -5.94 -20.92
CA ARG A 271 9.02 -4.95 -21.98
C ARG A 271 8.41 -5.64 -23.19
N MET A 272 7.38 -5.01 -23.77
CA MET A 272 6.76 -5.49 -25.00
C MET A 272 7.77 -5.46 -26.14
N ARG A 273 7.65 -6.43 -27.05
CA ARG A 273 8.41 -6.43 -28.32
C ARG A 273 7.88 -5.31 -29.22
N PRO A 274 8.68 -4.82 -30.18
CA PRO A 274 8.18 -3.95 -31.25
C PRO A 274 6.96 -4.58 -31.95
N LEU A 275 6.06 -3.72 -32.45
CA LEU A 275 4.97 -4.17 -33.32
C LEU A 275 5.56 -4.78 -34.61
N PRO A 276 4.88 -5.75 -35.24
CA PRO A 276 5.27 -6.22 -36.57
C PRO A 276 5.32 -5.07 -37.58
N ASP A 277 6.26 -5.17 -38.54
CA ASP A 277 6.33 -4.28 -39.70
C ASP A 277 5.09 -4.39 -40.60
#